data_AF-A0A2C9LB36-F1
#
_entry.id   AF-A0A2C9LB36-F1
#
_cell.length_a   1.000
_cell.length_b   1.000
_cell.length_c   1.000
_cell.angle_alpha   90.00
_cell.angle_beta   90.00
_cell.angle_gamma   90.00
#
_symmetry.space_group_name_H-M   'P 1'
#
loop_
_entity.id
_entity.type
_entity.pdbx_description
1 polymer ?
#
loop_
_entity_poly.entity_id
_entity_poly.type
_entity_poly.pdbx_seq_one_letter_code
_entity_poly.pdbx_strand_id
1 'polypeptide(L)'
;MSGKIMSKPTLRYGIVEIRARIPKGDWLWPGISMLPRQNVYGEFPRSGQIDIMESRGNPGPYGVNSFSSTLHWGVDWKNDRWQFTTVDK
;
A
#
# COMPACT_ATOMS: atom_id res chain seq x y z
N MET A 1 6.52 17.66 8.39
CA MET A 1 5.11 17.34 8.75
C MET A 1 4.56 16.44 7.64
N SER A 2 3.82 15.38 7.98
CA SER A 2 3.21 14.44 7.02
C SER A 2 1.72 14.29 7.31
N GLY A 3 0.96 13.64 6.42
CA GLY A 3 -0.48 13.43 6.57
C GLY A 3 -0.90 12.02 6.17
N LYS A 4 -1.85 11.45 6.93
CA LYS A 4 -2.54 10.20 6.60
C LYS A 4 -4.03 10.41 6.77
N ILE A 5 -4.80 10.05 5.74
CA ILE A 5 -6.27 10.10 5.77
C ILE A 5 -6.79 8.68 5.58
N MET A 6 -7.78 8.29 6.38
CA MET A 6 -8.46 7.00 6.24
C MET A 6 -9.95 7.22 6.04
N SER A 7 -10.51 6.54 5.05
CA SER A 7 -11.93 6.57 4.75
C SER A 7 -12.69 5.59 5.67
N LYS A 8 -13.96 5.91 5.95
CA LYS A 8 -14.88 5.02 6.70
C LYS A 8 -15.62 4.00 5.81
N PRO A 9 -16.04 4.34 4.57
CA PRO A 9 -16.69 3.39 3.67
C PRO A 9 -15.82 2.17 3.40
N THR A 10 -16.46 1.02 3.20
CA THR A 10 -15.80 -0.27 2.98
C THR A 10 -16.33 -0.93 1.73
N LEU A 11 -15.44 -1.56 0.96
CA LEU A 11 -15.80 -2.32 -0.22
C LEU A 11 -15.32 -3.76 -0.06
N ARG A 12 -16.20 -4.72 -0.35
CA ARG A 12 -15.85 -6.13 -0.53
C ARG A 12 -16.17 -6.50 -1.97
N TYR A 13 -15.13 -6.73 -2.76
CA TYR A 13 -15.17 -6.93 -4.21
C TYR A 13 -15.65 -5.69 -4.99
N GLY A 14 -15.11 -5.49 -6.18
CA GLY A 14 -15.40 -4.34 -7.03
C GLY A 14 -14.15 -3.62 -7.49
N ILE A 15 -14.35 -2.44 -8.07
CA ILE A 15 -13.29 -1.60 -8.64
C ILE A 15 -13.20 -0.32 -7.80
N VAL A 16 -11.98 0.03 -7.41
CA VAL A 16 -11.66 1.31 -6.76
C VAL A 16 -10.74 2.07 -7.69
N GLU A 17 -11.17 3.25 -8.14
CA GLU A 17 -10.36 4.15 -8.97
C GLU A 17 -9.92 5.35 -8.15
N ILE A 18 -8.62 5.66 -8.20
CA ILE A 18 -8.03 6.75 -7.43
C ILE A 18 -7.23 7.63 -8.39
N ARG A 19 -7.56 8.92 -8.42
CA ARG A 19 -6.82 9.92 -9.16
C ARG A 19 -6.05 10.80 -8.19
N ALA A 20 -4.73 10.63 -8.14
CA ALA A 20 -3.84 11.39 -7.28
C ALA A 20 -2.63 11.90 -8.06
N ARG A 21 -2.05 13.02 -7.60
CA ARG A 21 -0.74 13.51 -8.07
C ARG A 21 0.30 13.19 -7.02
N ILE A 22 1.31 12.42 -7.40
CA ILE A 22 2.36 11.98 -6.48
C ILE A 22 3.39 13.10 -6.31
N PRO A 23 3.78 13.45 -5.06
CA PRO A 23 4.77 14.48 -4.82
C PRO A 23 6.17 14.04 -5.26
N LYS A 24 6.97 15.01 -5.72
CA LYS A 24 8.39 14.83 -6.04
C LYS A 24 9.22 15.49 -4.95
N GLY A 25 10.30 14.84 -4.53
CA GLY A 25 11.19 15.38 -3.51
C GLY A 25 11.92 14.28 -2.76
N ASP A 26 13.04 14.65 -2.15
CA ASP A 26 13.89 13.68 -1.50
C ASP A 26 13.25 13.13 -0.23
N TRP A 27 13.47 11.84 0.03
CA TRP A 27 13.01 11.14 1.24
C TRP A 27 11.48 11.07 1.43
N LEU A 28 10.71 11.24 0.36
CA LEU A 28 9.25 11.04 0.39
C LEU A 28 8.87 9.59 0.08
N TRP A 29 7.87 9.09 0.82
CA TRP A 29 7.21 7.80 0.59
C TRP A 29 5.69 7.98 0.50
N PRO A 30 5.16 8.46 -0.64
CA PRO A 30 3.72 8.45 -0.90
C PRO A 30 3.18 7.03 -1.03
N GLY A 31 2.01 6.79 -0.45
CA GLY A 31 1.35 5.49 -0.46
C GLY A 31 -0.17 5.60 -0.53
N ILE A 32 -0.78 4.68 -1.27
CA ILE A 32 -2.23 4.50 -1.36
C ILE A 32 -2.50 3.03 -1.06
N SER A 33 -3.18 2.77 0.05
CA SER A 33 -3.42 1.43 0.56
C SER A 33 -4.88 1.24 0.97
N MET A 34 -5.35 0.00 0.92
CA MET A 34 -6.60 -0.43 1.54
C MET A 34 -6.31 -1.32 2.72
N LEU A 35 -6.93 -1.00 3.85
CA LEU A 35 -6.86 -1.76 5.09
C LEU A 35 -8.22 -2.42 5.37
N PRO A 36 -8.22 -3.57 6.08
CA PRO A 36 -9.45 -4.18 6.53
C PRO A 36 -10.18 -3.24 7.50
N ARG A 37 -11.52 -3.21 7.41
CA ARG A 37 -12.33 -2.43 8.35
C ARG A 37 -12.22 -2.96 9.78
N GLN A 38 -12.11 -4.27 9.91
CA GLN A 38 -12.00 -5.00 11.16
C GLN A 38 -10.93 -6.06 11.00
N ASN A 39 -10.08 -6.22 12.02
CA ASN A 39 -9.02 -7.22 12.04
C ASN A 39 -9.54 -8.60 12.47
N VAL A 40 -10.50 -9.15 11.71
CA VAL A 40 -11.23 -10.38 12.07
C VAL A 40 -10.29 -11.58 12.23
N TYR A 41 -9.20 -11.61 11.47
CA TYR A 41 -8.22 -12.69 11.52
C TYR A 41 -7.06 -12.40 12.50
N GLY A 42 -7.02 -11.20 13.08
CA GLY A 42 -5.96 -10.77 14.00
C GLY A 42 -5.05 -9.70 13.40
N GLU A 43 -3.92 -9.46 14.07
CA GLU A 43 -2.99 -8.41 13.70
C GLU A 43 -2.36 -8.63 12.30
N PHE A 44 -1.76 -7.57 11.77
CA PHE A 44 -1.05 -7.60 10.50
C PHE A 44 0.01 -8.72 10.47
N PRO A 45 0.17 -9.44 9.35
CA PRO A 45 -0.54 -9.31 8.07
C PRO A 45 -1.79 -10.18 7.97
N ARG A 46 -2.27 -10.79 9.06
CA ARG A 46 -3.30 -11.84 9.01
C ARG A 46 -4.65 -11.35 8.50
N SER A 47 -5.01 -10.12 8.84
CA SER A 47 -6.22 -9.48 8.30
C SER A 47 -6.05 -8.84 6.92
N GLY A 48 -4.82 -8.88 6.38
CA GLY A 48 -4.47 -8.41 5.04
C GLY A 48 -4.23 -6.91 4.94
N GLN A 49 -3.55 -6.52 3.87
CA GLN A 49 -3.42 -5.14 3.39
C GLN A 49 -3.17 -5.18 1.88
N ILE A 50 -3.81 -4.25 1.15
CA ILE A 50 -3.63 -4.10 -0.29
C ILE A 50 -2.94 -2.76 -0.52
N ASP A 51 -1.69 -2.79 -0.94
CA ASP A 51 -0.97 -1.58 -1.35
C ASP A 51 -1.18 -1.39 -2.84
N ILE A 52 -2.04 -0.43 -3.17
CA ILE A 52 -2.41 -0.10 -4.54
C ILE A 52 -1.25 0.60 -5.24
N MET A 53 -0.58 1.50 -4.52
CA MET A 53 0.56 2.25 -5.05
C MET A 53 1.45 2.69 -3.89
N GLU A 54 2.73 2.34 -3.95
CA GLU A 54 3.80 2.93 -3.15
C GLU A 54 4.90 3.43 -4.08
N SER A 55 5.45 4.59 -3.81
CA SER A 55 6.51 5.16 -4.66
C SER A 55 7.51 5.92 -3.79
N ARG A 56 8.68 6.24 -4.36
CA ARG A 56 9.67 7.13 -3.74
C ARG A 56 9.67 8.47 -4.46
N GLY A 57 9.75 9.57 -3.72
CA GLY A 57 9.75 10.91 -4.32
C GLY A 57 11.06 11.31 -5.02
N ASN A 58 12.15 10.58 -4.76
CA ASN A 58 13.48 10.86 -5.32
C ASN A 58 13.52 10.60 -6.83
N PRO A 59 14.41 11.24 -7.60
CA PRO A 59 14.75 10.78 -8.94
C PRO A 59 15.50 9.43 -8.88
N GLY A 60 15.32 8.58 -9.89
CA GLY A 60 16.03 7.30 -10.01
C GLY A 60 15.13 6.16 -10.50
N PRO A 61 15.70 4.95 -10.65
CA PRO A 61 14.98 3.78 -11.20
C PRO A 61 13.84 3.28 -10.31
N TYR A 62 13.92 3.52 -8.99
CA TYR A 62 12.86 3.24 -8.01
C TYR A 62 12.27 4.54 -7.45
N GLY A 63 12.29 5.59 -8.26
CA GLY A 63 11.95 6.95 -7.90
C GLY A 63 10.56 7.39 -8.35
N VAL A 64 10.45 8.68 -8.66
CA VAL A 64 9.19 9.38 -8.90
C VAL A 64 8.40 8.92 -10.13
N ASN A 65 9.00 8.12 -10.99
CA ASN A 65 8.39 7.57 -12.20
C ASN A 65 8.12 6.06 -12.10
N SER A 66 8.28 5.49 -10.91
CA SER A 66 8.03 4.07 -10.63
C SER A 66 7.17 3.92 -9.39
N PHE A 67 6.44 2.82 -9.30
CA PHE A 67 5.70 2.46 -8.10
C PHE A 67 5.65 0.95 -7.91
N SER A 68 5.49 0.51 -6.67
CA SER A 68 5.20 -0.87 -6.33
C SER A 68 3.73 -1.03 -5.97
N SER A 69 3.19 -2.21 -6.25
CA SER A 69 1.92 -2.69 -5.70
C SER A 69 2.15 -4.04 -5.03
N THR A 70 1.54 -4.24 -3.87
CA THR A 70 1.82 -5.38 -2.98
C THR A 70 0.55 -5.87 -2.29
N LEU A 71 0.48 -7.18 -2.05
CA LEU A 71 -0.50 -7.77 -1.13
C LEU A 71 0.23 -8.33 0.09
N HIS A 72 -0.10 -7.81 1.28
CA HIS A 72 0.38 -8.39 2.53
C HIS A 72 -0.61 -9.44 3.03
N TRP A 73 -0.10 -10.63 3.33
CA TRP A 73 -0.87 -11.76 3.82
C TRP A 73 0.07 -12.75 4.52
N GLY A 74 -0.44 -13.49 5.50
CA GLY A 74 0.38 -14.42 6.26
C GLY A 74 -0.21 -14.71 7.63
N VAL A 75 0.38 -15.68 8.35
CA VAL A 75 -0.11 -16.07 9.68
C VAL A 75 0.39 -15.17 10.80
N ASP A 76 1.51 -14.48 10.60
CA ASP A 76 2.12 -13.52 11.52
C ASP A 76 3.16 -12.66 10.77
N TRP A 77 3.78 -11.71 11.47
CA TRP A 77 4.78 -10.79 10.92
C TRP A 77 5.98 -11.51 10.26
N LYS A 78 6.46 -12.63 10.82
CA LYS A 78 7.61 -13.37 10.28
C LYS A 78 7.23 -14.12 9.01
N ASN A 79 5.95 -14.42 8.87
CA ASN A 79 5.37 -15.16 7.77
C ASN A 79 4.59 -14.27 6.80
N ASP A 80 4.90 -12.96 6.75
CA ASP A 80 4.35 -12.08 5.73
C ASP A 80 4.89 -12.48 4.34
N ARG A 81 3.96 -12.73 3.42
CA ARG A 81 4.20 -13.31 2.09
C ARG A 81 4.17 -12.27 0.98
N TRP A 82 4.34 -11.00 1.31
CA TRP A 82 4.41 -9.88 0.37
C TRP A 82 5.34 -10.10 -0.83
N GLN A 83 6.43 -10.84 -0.62
CA GLN A 83 7.46 -11.13 -1.64
C GLN A 83 6.91 -11.81 -2.90
N PHE A 84 5.79 -12.52 -2.78
CA PHE A 84 5.15 -13.22 -3.90
C PHE A 84 4.17 -12.34 -4.69
N THR A 85 3.89 -11.13 -4.21
CA THR A 85 2.85 -10.25 -4.75
C THR A 85 3.35 -8.84 -5.03
N THR A 86 4.54 -8.48 -4.57
CA THR A 86 5.17 -7.20 -4.93
C THR A 86 5.60 -7.20 -6.38
N VAL A 87 5.08 -6.22 -7.12
CA VAL A 87 5.48 -5.92 -8.48
C VAL A 87 5.92 -4.48 -8.54
N ASP A 88 7.17 -4.25 -8.94
CA ASP A 88 7.69 -2.93 -9.28
C ASP A 88 7.32 -2.61 -10.74
N LYS A 89 6.70 -1.44 -10.96
CA LYS A 89 6.34 -0.92 -12.29
C LYS A 89 6.90 0.47 -12.52
#